data_AF-A0A2T7PI17-F1
#
_entry.id   AF-A0A2T7PI17-F1
#
_cell.length_a   1.000
_cell.length_b   1.000
_cell.length_c   1.000
_cell.angle_alpha   90.00
_cell.angle_beta   90.00
_cell.angle_gamma   90.00
#
_symmetry.space_group_name_H-M   'P 1'
#
loop_
_entity.id
_entity.type
_entity.pdbx_description
1 polymer ?
#
loop_
_entity_poly.entity_id
_entity_poly.type
_entity_poly.pdbx_seq_one_letter_code
_entity_poly.pdbx_strand_id
1 'polypeptide(L)'
;MVMDPFLVIVAANKAVHSQKQGKMTTKTVHSEILFNLSPSRKITESFRKFGIGDRDESLLVVVVQNDQSEKTCKALQSLRETVIGEEVAVDELPSLADMSEIEKEYKLADIELSTCSALDALVSRIAAKDIISL
;
A
#
# COMPACT_ATOMS: atom_id res chain seq x y z
N MET A 1 -2.35 -1.51 8.69
CA MET A 1 -2.35 -2.38 7.49
C MET A 1 -1.06 -2.36 6.65
N VAL A 2 -0.08 -1.48 6.91
CA VAL A 2 1.23 -1.50 6.24
C VAL A 2 2.31 -1.43 7.32
N MET A 3 3.23 -2.40 7.35
CA MET A 3 4.31 -2.46 8.37
C MET A 3 5.64 -1.90 7.90
N ASP A 4 5.85 -1.81 6.58
CA ASP A 4 7.13 -1.40 6.00
C ASP A 4 6.88 -0.62 4.70
N PRO A 5 7.56 0.53 4.48
CA PRO A 5 7.42 1.33 3.27
C PRO A 5 7.73 0.54 1.98
N PHE A 6 8.59 -0.46 2.06
CA PHE A 6 8.95 -1.32 0.94
C PHE A 6 7.73 -2.03 0.34
N LEU A 7 6.74 -2.42 1.15
CA LEU A 7 5.49 -3.02 0.66
C LEU A 7 4.75 -2.08 -0.30
N VAL A 8 4.72 -0.80 0.03
CA VAL A 8 4.08 0.25 -0.79
C VAL A 8 4.88 0.47 -2.07
N ILE A 9 6.21 0.47 -1.99
CA ILE A 9 7.08 0.60 -3.17
C ILE A 9 6.84 -0.56 -4.14
N VAL A 10 6.74 -1.80 -3.64
CA VAL A 10 6.46 -2.98 -4.47
C VAL A 10 5.08 -2.86 -5.13
N ALA A 11 4.04 -2.49 -4.37
CA ALA A 11 2.69 -2.29 -4.90
C ALA A 11 2.62 -1.15 -5.94
N ALA A 12 3.35 -0.05 -5.71
CA ALA A 12 3.45 1.09 -6.62
C ALA A 12 4.22 0.76 -7.90
N ASN A 13 5.34 0.05 -7.79
CA ASN A 13 6.07 -0.42 -8.95
C ASN A 13 5.18 -1.31 -9.83
N LYS A 14 4.43 -2.24 -9.22
CA LYS A 14 3.47 -3.09 -9.92
C LYS A 14 2.36 -2.26 -10.58
N ALA A 15 1.79 -1.29 -9.87
CA ALA A 15 0.74 -0.40 -10.38
C ALA A 15 1.20 0.41 -11.60
N VAL A 16 2.39 1.03 -11.52
CA VAL A 16 2.99 1.79 -12.62
C VAL A 16 3.29 0.89 -13.81
N HIS A 17 3.77 -0.34 -13.56
CA HIS A 17 4.02 -1.30 -14.63
C HIS A 17 2.71 -1.70 -15.35
N SER A 18 1.66 -2.03 -14.60
CA SER A 18 0.33 -2.32 -15.15
C SER A 18 -0.26 -1.12 -15.90
N GLN A 19 -0.05 0.10 -15.42
CA GLN A 19 -0.43 1.33 -16.12
C GLN A 19 0.25 1.44 -17.48
N LYS A 20 1.59 1.29 -17.52
CA LYS A 20 2.37 1.37 -18.76
C LYS A 20 2.00 0.27 -19.76
N GLN A 21 1.55 -0.90 -19.29
CA GLN A 21 1.08 -1.99 -20.15
C GLN A 21 -0.41 -1.88 -20.55
N GLY A 22 -1.16 -0.92 -20.01
CA GLY A 22 -2.61 -0.84 -20.23
C GLY A 22 -3.40 -2.01 -19.61
N LYS A 23 -2.87 -2.62 -18.53
CA LYS A 23 -3.44 -3.79 -17.84
C LYS A 23 -3.88 -3.52 -16.41
N MET A 24 -4.13 -2.24 -16.06
CA MET A 24 -4.66 -1.93 -14.74
C MET A 24 -6.04 -2.56 -14.56
N THR A 25 -6.30 -3.07 -13.36
CA THR A 25 -7.63 -3.54 -12.96
C THR A 25 -8.53 -2.37 -12.57
N THR A 26 -7.95 -1.34 -11.98
CA THR A 26 -8.64 -0.14 -11.50
C THR A 26 -8.45 1.05 -12.45
N LYS A 27 -9.12 2.18 -12.15
CA LYS A 27 -9.17 3.35 -13.03
C LYS A 27 -7.93 4.24 -12.98
N THR A 28 -7.20 4.27 -11.86
CA THR A 28 -6.04 5.14 -11.67
C THR A 28 -4.87 4.36 -11.07
N VAL A 29 -3.65 4.87 -11.25
CA VAL A 29 -2.45 4.24 -10.63
C VAL A 29 -2.52 4.25 -9.09
N HIS A 30 -3.22 5.22 -8.50
CA HIS A 30 -3.35 5.34 -7.05
C HIS A 30 -4.33 4.30 -6.50
N SER A 31 -5.46 4.09 -7.18
CA SER A 31 -6.37 2.99 -6.85
C SER A 31 -5.74 1.62 -7.11
N GLU A 32 -4.85 1.52 -8.11
CA GLU A 32 -4.13 0.28 -8.43
C GLU A 32 -3.11 -0.06 -7.34
N ILE A 33 -2.51 0.93 -6.67
CA ILE A 33 -1.64 0.71 -5.50
C ILE A 33 -2.42 0.05 -4.36
N LEU A 34 -3.57 0.62 -3.98
CA LEU A 34 -4.43 0.06 -2.94
C LEU A 34 -4.91 -1.35 -3.30
N PHE A 35 -5.26 -1.56 -4.57
CA PHE A 35 -5.57 -2.88 -5.08
C PHE A 35 -4.38 -3.82 -4.89
N ASN A 36 -3.18 -3.47 -5.36
CA ASN A 36 -2.01 -4.34 -5.29
C ASN A 36 -1.54 -4.65 -3.87
N LEU A 37 -1.72 -3.74 -2.92
CA LEU A 37 -1.44 -3.99 -1.50
C LEU A 37 -2.32 -5.12 -0.97
N SER A 38 -3.60 -5.17 -1.34
CA SER A 38 -4.50 -6.20 -0.82
C SER A 38 -4.21 -7.58 -1.42
N PRO A 39 -4.21 -8.66 -0.62
CA PRO A 39 -4.17 -10.03 -1.17
C PRO A 39 -5.48 -10.39 -1.89
N SER A 40 -6.60 -9.70 -1.61
CA SER A 40 -7.90 -9.95 -2.25
C SER A 40 -7.96 -9.38 -3.67
N ARG A 41 -8.61 -10.11 -4.59
CA ARG A 41 -8.91 -9.63 -5.95
C ARG A 41 -10.18 -8.76 -6.02
N LYS A 42 -10.86 -8.52 -4.90
CA LYS A 42 -12.07 -7.69 -4.84
C LYS A 42 -11.69 -6.23 -4.59
N ILE A 43 -11.89 -5.37 -5.59
CA ILE A 43 -11.55 -3.94 -5.52
C ILE A 43 -12.14 -3.26 -4.28
N THR A 44 -13.44 -3.48 -4.00
CA THR A 44 -14.12 -2.89 -2.84
C THR A 44 -13.51 -3.32 -1.51
N GLU A 45 -13.09 -4.58 -1.39
CA GLU A 45 -12.44 -5.09 -0.18
C GLU A 45 -11.05 -4.48 -0.03
N SER A 46 -10.28 -4.40 -1.13
CA SER A 46 -8.96 -3.75 -1.12
C SER A 46 -9.04 -2.30 -0.66
N PHE A 47 -10.01 -1.52 -1.16
CA PHE A 47 -10.14 -0.12 -0.75
C PHE A 47 -10.64 0.03 0.68
N ARG A 48 -11.53 -0.86 1.13
CA ARG A 48 -12.02 -0.85 2.51
C ARG A 48 -10.90 -1.18 3.51
N LYS A 49 -9.98 -2.08 3.14
CA LYS A 49 -8.92 -2.58 4.02
C LYS A 49 -7.65 -1.73 3.97
N PHE A 50 -7.27 -1.24 2.79
CA PHE A 50 -6.00 -0.54 2.58
C PHE A 50 -6.17 0.96 2.29
N GLY A 51 -7.38 1.41 2.02
CA GLY A 51 -7.71 2.83 2.00
C GLY A 51 -8.03 3.35 3.40
N ILE A 52 -8.19 4.67 3.52
CA ILE A 52 -8.54 5.34 4.77
C ILE A 52 -9.99 5.06 5.19
N GLY A 53 -10.22 4.94 6.50
CA GLY A 53 -11.53 4.85 7.13
C GLY A 53 -11.77 5.99 8.14
N ASP A 54 -13.04 6.22 8.48
CA ASP A 54 -13.47 7.34 9.35
C ASP A 54 -12.91 7.30 10.78
N ARG A 55 -12.30 6.18 11.19
CA ARG A 55 -11.74 5.96 12.53
C ARG A 55 -10.22 5.91 12.55
N ASP A 56 -9.57 6.09 11.40
CA ASP A 56 -8.12 6.01 11.32
C ASP A 56 -7.50 7.28 11.91
N GLU A 57 -6.59 7.08 12.87
CA GLU A 57 -5.83 8.17 13.51
C GLU A 57 -4.45 8.39 12.87
N SER A 58 -4.07 7.52 11.94
CA SER A 58 -2.80 7.57 11.22
C SER A 58 -3.03 7.26 9.76
N LEU A 59 -2.36 8.00 8.88
CA LEU A 59 -2.49 7.85 7.43
C LEU A 59 -1.12 7.88 6.75
N LEU A 60 -0.98 7.08 5.70
CA LEU A 60 0.18 7.10 4.82
C LEU A 60 -0.25 7.64 3.46
N VAL A 61 0.31 8.77 3.05
CA VAL A 61 0.03 9.33 1.72
C VAL A 61 1.06 8.87 0.72
N VAL A 62 0.59 8.36 -0.42
CA VAL A 62 1.43 7.89 -1.52
C VAL A 62 1.15 8.74 -2.74
N VAL A 63 2.19 9.39 -3.27
CA VAL A 63 2.11 10.23 -4.46
C VAL A 63 3.03 9.66 -5.53
N VAL A 64 2.47 9.39 -6.72
CA VAL A 64 3.23 8.91 -7.88
C VAL A 64 3.21 9.99 -8.95
N GLN A 65 4.39 10.51 -9.28
CA GLN A 65 4.57 11.59 -10.25
C GLN A 65 5.68 11.24 -11.24
N ASN A 66 5.54 11.75 -12.47
CA ASN A 66 6.53 11.55 -13.54
C ASN A 66 7.52 12.72 -13.65
N ASP A 67 7.32 13.82 -12.93
CA ASP A 67 8.22 14.97 -12.90
C ASP A 67 8.18 15.71 -11.56
N GLN A 68 9.21 16.54 -11.31
CA GLN A 68 9.27 17.50 -10.20
C GLN A 68 8.84 18.90 -10.66
N SER A 69 7.78 19.00 -11.45
CA SER A 69 7.30 20.30 -11.93
C SER A 69 6.77 21.17 -10.80
N GLU A 70 6.66 22.48 -11.04
CA GLU A 70 6.06 23.43 -10.09
C GLU A 70 4.61 23.04 -9.71
N LYS A 71 3.88 22.41 -10.65
CA LYS A 71 2.53 21.88 -10.40
C LYS A 71 2.54 20.76 -9.37
N THR A 72 3.52 19.86 -9.47
CA THR A 72 3.76 18.77 -8.52
C THR A 72 4.01 19.32 -7.11
N CYS A 73 4.88 20.31 -6.97
CA CYS A 73 5.17 20.93 -5.67
C CYS A 73 3.93 21.59 -5.05
N LYS A 74 3.13 22.30 -5.86
CA LYS A 74 1.87 22.90 -5.40
C LYS A 74 0.86 21.86 -4.93
N ALA A 75 0.73 20.74 -5.67
CA ALA A 75 -0.17 19.65 -5.27
C ALA A 75 0.24 19.02 -3.93
N LEU A 76 1.53 18.80 -3.70
CA LEU A 76 2.05 18.30 -2.43
C LEU A 76 1.81 19.30 -1.28
N GLN A 77 1.96 20.59 -1.54
CA GLN A 77 1.66 21.62 -0.54
C GLN A 77 0.17 21.64 -0.17
N SER A 78 -0.73 21.67 -1.16
CA SER A 78 -2.18 21.64 -0.90
C SER A 78 -2.62 20.36 -0.17
N LEU A 79 -1.97 19.23 -0.47
CA LEU A 79 -2.20 17.98 0.24
C LEU A 79 -1.83 18.09 1.73
N ARG A 80 -0.66 18.66 2.04
CA ARG A 80 -0.24 18.91 3.42
C ARG A 80 -1.20 19.83 4.17
N GLU A 81 -1.72 20.86 3.50
CA GLU A 81 -2.72 21.76 4.08
C GLU A 81 -4.10 21.10 4.30
N THR A 82 -4.40 20.03 3.56
CA THR A 82 -5.66 19.28 3.69
C THR A 82 -5.63 18.28 4.85
N VAL A 83 -4.44 17.74 5.16
CA VAL A 83 -4.27 16.77 6.25
C VAL A 83 -4.16 17.49 7.58
N ILE A 84 -5.16 17.29 8.44
CA ILE A 84 -5.14 17.80 9.82
C ILE A 84 -4.45 16.75 10.70
N GLY A 85 -3.18 16.97 11.02
CA GLY A 85 -2.39 16.05 11.84
C GLY A 85 -0.92 16.47 11.93
N GLU A 86 -0.11 15.58 12.49
CA GLU A 86 1.35 15.74 12.58
C GLU A 86 2.04 14.87 11.52
N GLU A 87 2.86 15.48 10.67
CA GLU A 87 3.69 14.74 9.71
C GLU A 87 4.91 14.16 10.46
N VAL A 88 4.99 12.84 10.50
CA VAL A 88 6.07 12.09 11.17
C VAL A 88 6.99 11.41 10.15
N ALA A 89 8.16 10.95 10.61
CA ALA A 89 9.10 10.24 9.75
C ALA A 89 8.51 8.89 9.29
N VAL A 90 8.78 8.50 8.04
CA VAL A 90 8.25 7.24 7.49
C VAL A 90 8.77 6.01 8.23
N ASP A 91 9.92 6.12 8.89
CA ASP A 91 10.53 5.07 9.70
C ASP A 91 9.72 4.75 10.98
N GLU A 92 8.74 5.59 11.34
CA GLU A 92 7.81 5.33 12.45
C GLU A 92 6.66 4.39 12.05
N LEU A 93 6.49 4.09 10.75
CA LEU A 93 5.43 3.24 10.23
C LEU A 93 5.31 1.87 10.93
N PRO A 94 6.40 1.15 11.26
CA PRO A 94 6.30 -0.12 11.99
C PRO A 94 5.62 0.02 13.36
N SER A 95 5.73 1.18 14.02
CA SER A 95 5.10 1.43 15.32
C SER A 95 3.60 1.72 15.21
N LEU A 96 3.14 2.16 14.05
CA LEU A 96 1.73 2.45 13.72
C LEU A 96 1.01 1.22 13.13
N ALA A 97 1.73 0.14 12.85
CA ALA A 97 1.20 -1.03 12.17
C ALA A 97 0.60 -2.04 13.15
N ASP A 98 -0.68 -2.36 12.99
CA ASP A 98 -1.28 -3.52 13.65
C ASP A 98 -0.81 -4.83 12.99
N MET A 99 0.21 -5.44 13.57
CA MET A 99 0.77 -6.71 13.08
C MET A 99 -0.23 -7.87 13.15
N SER A 100 -1.12 -7.88 14.15
CA SER A 100 -2.12 -8.95 14.28
C SER A 100 -3.16 -8.87 13.17
N GLU A 101 -3.59 -7.66 12.80
CA GLU A 101 -4.48 -7.48 11.66
C GLU A 101 -3.80 -7.82 10.34
N ILE A 102 -2.54 -7.43 10.15
CA ILE A 102 -1.75 -7.75 8.95
C ILE A 102 -1.58 -9.26 8.79
N GLU A 103 -1.13 -9.96 9.82
CA GLU A 103 -0.95 -11.42 9.81
C GLU A 103 -2.24 -12.14 9.45
N LYS A 104 -3.37 -11.69 10.03
CA LYS A 104 -4.70 -12.25 9.74
C LYS A 104 -5.14 -11.98 8.31
N GLU A 105 -5.00 -10.75 7.82
CA GLU A 105 -5.43 -10.37 6.47
C GLU A 105 -4.64 -11.13 5.40
N TYR A 106 -3.33 -11.24 5.58
CA TYR A 106 -2.46 -11.94 4.62
C TYR A 106 -2.38 -13.45 4.88
N LYS A 107 -3.04 -13.96 5.93
CA LYS A 107 -3.01 -15.39 6.30
C LYS A 107 -1.55 -15.87 6.46
N LEU A 108 -0.75 -15.14 7.23
CA LEU A 108 0.62 -15.54 7.55
C LEU A 108 0.56 -16.72 8.53
N ALA A 109 1.25 -17.81 8.23
CA ALA A 109 1.27 -19.01 9.08
C ALA A 109 2.55 -19.05 9.92
N ASP A 110 2.46 -19.52 11.17
CA ASP A 110 3.63 -19.62 12.07
C ASP A 110 4.78 -20.44 11.46
N ILE A 111 4.45 -21.50 10.73
CA ILE A 111 5.44 -22.33 10.03
C ILE A 111 6.18 -21.55 8.94
N GLU A 112 5.49 -20.63 8.24
CA GLU A 112 6.09 -19.77 7.22
C GLU A 112 7.05 -18.78 7.88
N LEU A 113 6.62 -18.14 8.98
CA LEU A 113 7.42 -17.19 9.75
C LEU A 113 8.65 -17.83 10.42
N SER A 114 8.69 -19.15 10.53
CA SER A 114 9.88 -19.89 10.96
C SER A 114 10.96 -20.00 9.86
N THR A 115 10.61 -19.75 8.60
CA THR A 115 11.47 -19.94 7.43
C THR A 115 11.84 -18.65 6.70
N CYS A 116 11.00 -17.63 6.75
CA CYS A 116 11.26 -16.31 6.16
C CYS A 116 10.72 -15.19 7.05
N SER A 117 11.15 -13.96 6.78
CA SER A 117 10.64 -12.80 7.52
C SER A 117 9.18 -12.49 7.12
N ALA A 118 8.43 -11.84 8.01
CA ALA A 118 7.09 -11.35 7.69
C ALA A 118 7.10 -10.42 6.47
N LEU A 119 8.14 -9.59 6.32
CA LEU A 119 8.31 -8.71 5.17
C LEU A 119 8.41 -9.52 3.87
N ASP A 120 9.25 -10.56 3.82
CA ASP A 120 9.40 -11.42 2.63
C ASP A 120 8.09 -12.12 2.27
N ALA A 121 7.39 -12.63 3.27
CA ALA A 121 6.09 -13.28 3.12
C ALA A 121 5.03 -12.33 2.52
N LEU A 122 5.00 -11.07 2.98
CA LEU A 122 4.07 -10.05 2.48
C LEU A 122 4.44 -9.58 1.07
N VAL A 123 5.73 -9.31 0.83
CA VAL A 123 6.24 -8.94 -0.52
C VAL A 123 5.88 -10.00 -1.53
N SER A 124 6.06 -11.29 -1.19
CA SER A 124 5.71 -12.41 -2.06
C SER A 124 4.23 -12.39 -2.45
N ARG A 125 3.32 -12.16 -1.49
CA ARG A 125 1.87 -12.09 -1.75
C ARG A 125 1.49 -10.90 -2.64
N ILE A 126 2.07 -9.72 -2.40
CA ILE A 126 1.83 -8.52 -3.23
C ILE A 126 2.35 -8.75 -4.65
N ALA A 127 3.58 -9.24 -4.78
CA ALA A 127 4.22 -9.46 -6.08
C ALA A 127 3.46 -10.53 -6.90
N ALA A 128 3.11 -11.65 -6.27
CA ALA A 128 2.51 -12.82 -6.91
C ALA A 128 0.96 -12.80 -6.99
N LYS A 129 0.30 -11.70 -6.59
CA LYS A 129 -1.16 -11.55 -6.59
C LYS A 129 -1.88 -11.96 -7.89
N ASP A 130 -1.20 -11.83 -9.03
CA ASP A 130 -1.78 -12.19 -10.34
C ASP A 130 -1.69 -13.68 -10.67
N ILE A 131 -0.85 -14.42 -9.94
CA ILE A 131 -0.55 -15.82 -10.15
C ILE A 131 -1.25 -16.69 -9.09
N ILE A 132 -1.30 -16.20 -7.85
CA ILE A 132 -1.79 -16.94 -6.70
C ILE A 132 -3.15 -16.39 -6.28
N SER A 133 -4.20 -17.22 -6.30
CA SER A 133 -5.46 -16.93 -5.63
C SER A 133 -5.41 -17.50 -4.21
N LEU A 134 -5.36 -16.64 -3.20
CA LEU A 134 -5.46 -16.99 -1.78
C LEU A 134 -6.90 -17.03 -1.26
#